data_AF-A0A1F9EJT5-F1
#
_entry.id   AF-A0A1F9EJT5-F1
#
_cell.length_a   1.000
_cell.length_b   1.000
_cell.length_c   1.000
_cell.angle_alpha   90.00
_cell.angle_beta   90.00
_cell.angle_gamma   90.00
#
_symmetry.space_group_name_H-M   'P 1'
#
loop_
_entity.id
_entity.type
_entity.pdbx_description
1 polymer ?
#
loop_
_entity_poly.entity_id
_entity_poly.type
_entity_poly.pdbx_seq_one_letter_code
_entity_poly.pdbx_strand_id
1 'polypeptide(L)' 'MGIVTAGDDIFFTQTMAEVLEGQGLFEDALVVYKILADTTPWDRTLKFKIERLKGIAERGRKKRPAS' A
#
# COMPACT_ATOMS: atom_id res chain seq x y z
N MET A 1 -4.26 -7.80 28.85
CA MET A 1 -4.38 -8.48 27.55
C MET A 1 -5.09 -7.52 26.62
N GLY A 2 -4.34 -6.77 25.80
CA GLY A 2 -4.93 -5.78 24.90
C GLY A 2 -5.71 -6.52 23.81
N ILE A 3 -7.00 -6.20 23.68
CA ILE A 3 -7.86 -6.69 22.62
C ILE A 3 -7.43 -5.97 21.34
N VAL A 4 -6.46 -6.54 20.63
CA VAL A 4 -6.11 -6.07 19.29
C VAL A 4 -7.36 -6.31 18.45
N THR A 5 -8.07 -5.23 18.15
CA THR A 5 -9.30 -5.28 17.36
C THR A 5 -8.90 -5.20 15.90
N ALA A 6 -9.63 -5.82 14.98
CA ALA A 6 -9.31 -5.80 13.54
C ALA A 6 -9.15 -4.36 12.96
N GLY A 7 -9.66 -3.33 13.65
CA GLY A 7 -9.41 -1.93 13.33
C GLY A 7 -7.97 -1.46 13.60
N ASP A 8 -7.29 -1.99 14.61
CA ASP A 8 -5.87 -1.73 14.89
C ASP A 8 -5.00 -2.31 13.78
N ASP A 9 -5.27 -3.56 13.36
CA ASP A 9 -4.56 -4.19 12.25
C ASP A 9 -4.70 -3.41 10.93
N ILE A 10 -5.89 -2.87 10.64
CA ILE A 10 -6.11 -2.02 9.46
C ILE A 10 -5.28 -0.73 9.56
N PHE A 11 -5.21 -0.11 10.73
CA PHE A 11 -4.46 1.13 10.95
C PHE A 11 -2.94 0.91 10.84
N PHE A 12 -2.44 -0.19 11.41
CA PHE A 12 -1.04 -0.62 11.27
C PHE A 12 -0.70 -0.93 9.81
N THR A 13 -1.59 -1.62 9.10
CA THR A 13 -1.41 -1.99 7.69
C THR A 13 -1.40 -0.73 6.80
N GLN A 14 -2.23 0.26 7.10
CA GLN A 14 -2.26 1.53 6.37
C GLN A 14 -0.99 2.34 6.60
N THR A 15 -0.53 2.44 7.85
CA THR A 15 0.73 3.09 8.22
C THR A 15 1.93 2.42 7.55
N MET A 16 1.96 1.09 7.50
CA MET A 16 3.02 0.34 6.84
C MET A 16 3.08 0.65 5.33
N ALA A 17 1.93 0.78 4.68
CA ALA A 17 1.87 1.15 3.26
C ALA A 17 2.46 2.55 2.99
N GLU A 18 2.20 3.52 3.88
CA GLU A 18 2.75 4.87 3.77
C GLU A 18 4.26 4.92 4.03
N VAL A 19 4.76 4.11 4.96
CA VAL A 19 6.20 3.97 5.19
C VAL A 19 6.90 3.38 3.96
N LEU A 20 6.34 2.33 3.36
CA LEU A 20 6.86 1.71 2.14
C LEU A 20 6.86 2.70 0.96
N GLU A 21 5.81 3.51 0.83
CA GLU A 21 5.78 4.62 -0.14
C GLU A 21 6.92 5.63 0.10
N GLY A 22 7.16 6.04 1.35
CA GLY A 22 8.24 6.95 1.73
C GLY A 22 9.64 6.39 1.47
N GLN A 23 9.79 5.06 1.57
CA GLN A 23 11.03 4.35 1.25
C GLN A 23 11.25 4.11 -0.25
N GLY A 24 10.27 4.44 -1.09
CA GLY A 24 10.29 4.15 -2.52
C GLY A 24 10.02 2.68 -2.86
N LEU A 25 9.56 1.89 -1.89
CA LEU A 25 9.14 0.49 -2.05
C LEU A 25 7.69 0.44 -2.53
N PHE A 26 7.45 1.00 -3.72
CA PHE A 26 6.11 1.15 -4.29
C PHE A 26 5.45 -0.20 -4.65
N GLU A 27 6.23 -1.24 -4.94
CA GLU A 27 5.70 -2.58 -5.21
C GLU A 27 5.13 -3.23 -3.94
N ASP A 28 5.87 -3.16 -2.83
CA ASP A 28 5.41 -3.66 -1.52
C ASP A 28 4.21 -2.87 -1.00
N ALA A 29 4.26 -1.53 -1.09
CA ALA A 29 3.14 -0.67 -0.72
C ALA A 29 1.86 -1.03 -1.50
N LEU A 30 1.97 -1.34 -2.79
CA LEU A 30 0.84 -1.76 -3.62
C LEU A 30 0.18 -3.05 -3.09
N VAL A 31 0.97 -4.01 -2.63
CA VAL A 31 0.46 -5.27 -2.06
C VAL A 31 -0.33 -4.98 -0.78
N VAL A 32 0.23 -4.14 0.09
CA VAL A 32 -0.41 -3.75 1.35
C VAL A 32 -1.74 -3.02 1.12
N TYR A 33 -1.77 -2.07 0.17
CA TYR A 33 -3.02 -1.39 -0.18
C TYR A 33 -4.06 -2.31 -0.83
N LYS A 34 -3.65 -3.34 -1.57
CA LYS A 34 -4.58 -4.34 -2.09
C LYS A 34 -5.23 -5.17 -0.98
N ILE A 35 -4.46 -5.59 0.03
CA ILE A 35 -4.98 -6.32 1.19
C ILE A 35 -5.97 -5.44 1.96
N LEU A 36 -5.62 -4.16 2.17
CA LEU A 36 -6.53 -3.20 2.76
C LEU A 36 -7.81 -3.02 1.93
N ALA A 37 -7.70 -2.92 0.61
CA ALA A 37 -8.87 -2.74 -0.26
C ALA A 37 -9.80 -3.97 -0.26
N ASP A 38 -9.25 -5.16 -0.07
CA ASP A 38 -10.01 -6.40 0.08
C ASP A 38 -10.73 -6.45 1.44
N THR A 39 -10.06 -5.96 2.50
CA THR A 39 -10.59 -5.90 3.86
C THR A 39 -11.63 -4.78 4.05
N THR A 40 -11.46 -3.67 3.33
CA THR A 40 -12.33 -2.48 3.41
C THR A 40 -12.78 -2.05 2.00
N PRO A 41 -13.65 -2.80 1.33
CA PRO A 41 -14.07 -2.53 -0.05
C PRO A 41 -14.87 -1.22 -0.20
N TRP A 42 -15.37 -0.65 0.90
CA TRP A 42 -16.06 0.64 0.93
C TRP A 42 -15.10 1.83 0.86
N ASP A 43 -13.81 1.63 1.16
CA ASP A 43 -12.81 2.70 1.14
C ASP A 43 -12.31 2.94 -0.28
N ARG A 44 -12.86 3.99 -0.91
CA ARG A 44 -12.46 4.41 -2.26
C ARG A 44 -11.07 5.04 -2.29
N THR A 45 -10.57 5.56 -1.18
CA THR A 45 -9.25 6.19 -1.08
C THR A 45 -8.15 5.17 -1.35
N LEU A 46 -8.33 3.94 -0.87
CA LEU A 46 -7.42 2.82 -1.15
C LEU A 46 -7.33 2.52 -2.65
N LYS A 47 -8.46 2.53 -3.38
CA LYS A 47 -8.45 2.34 -4.85
C LYS A 47 -7.64 3.42 -5.56
N PHE A 48 -7.81 4.69 -5.18
CA PHE A 48 -7.01 5.78 -5.73
C PHE A 48 -5.51 5.63 -5.43
N LYS A 49 -5.16 5.24 -4.19
CA LYS A 49 -3.76 4.97 -3.84
C LYS A 49 -3.17 3.82 -4.67
N ILE A 50 -3.88 2.70 -4.81
CA ILE A 50 -3.46 1.55 -5.64
C ILE A 50 -3.18 1.98 -7.08
N GLU A 51 -4.08 2.74 -7.70
CA GLU A 51 -3.91 3.19 -9.09
C GLU A 51 -2.70 4.12 -9.24
N ARG A 52 -2.55 5.07 -8.32
CA ARG A 52 -1.40 5.98 -8.27
C ARG A 52 -0.09 5.22 -8.13
N LEU A 53 -0.02 4.28 -7.19
CA LEU A 53 1.15 3.44 -6.93
C LEU A 53 1.50 2.56 -8.12
N LYS A 54 0.49 2.00 -8.81
CA LYS A 54 0.71 1.21 -10.04
C LYS A 54 1.42 2.05 -11.11
N GLY A 55 0.99 3.30 -11.30
CA GLY A 55 1.64 4.23 -12.22
C GLY A 55 3.07 4.60 -11.81
N ILE A 56 3.34 4.74 -10.51
CA ILE A 56 4.69 5.03 -9.99
C ILE A 56 5.60 3.81 -10.12
N ALA A 57 5.14 2.62 -9.72
CA ALA A 57 5.89 1.38 -9.84
C ALA A 57 6.24 1.08 -11.30
N GLU A 58 5.32 1.28 -12.23
CA GLU A 58 5.55 1.07 -13.66
C GLU A 58 6.58 2.06 -14.24
N ARG A 59 6.55 3.32 -13.79
CA ARG A 59 7.57 4.33 -14.15
C ARG A 59 8.92 4.08 -13.48
N GLY A 60 8.92 3.60 -12.24
CA GLY A 60 10.11 3.24 -11.47
C GLY A 60 10.83 2.04 -12.08
N ARG A 61 10.09 1.04 -12.56
CA ARG A 61 10.62 -0.12 -13.31
C ARG A 61 11.32 0.31 -14.59
N LYS A 62 10.78 1.31 -15.30
CA LYS A 62 11.38 1.89 -16.51
C LYS A 62 12.67 2.67 -16.24
N LYS A 63 12.94 3.06 -14.98
CA LYS A 63 14.12 3.84 -14.57
C LYS A 63 15.24 3.01 -13.93
N ARG A 64 15.04 1.72 -13.68
CA ARG A 64 16.14 0.84 -13.25
C ARG A 64 16.82 0.33 -14.53
N PRO A 65 17.96 0.90 -14.97
CA PRO A 65 18.80 0.18 -15.92
C PRO A 65 19.13 -1.16 -15.26
N ALA A 66 18.83 -2.25 -15.97
CA ALA A 66 19.40 -3.54 -15.64
C ALA A 66 20.93 -3.36 -15.72
N SER A 67 21.59 -3.33 -14.57
CA SER A 67 23.04 -3.54 -14.50
C SER A 67 23.35 -5.02 -14.63
#